data_AF-A0A0N8SLV8-F1
#
_entry.id   AF-A0A0N8SLV8-F1
#
_cell.length_a   1.000
_cell.length_b   1.000
_cell.length_c   1.000
_cell.angle_alpha   90.00
_cell.angle_beta   90.00
_cell.angle_gamma   90.00
#
_symmetry.space_group_name_H-M   'P 1'
#
loop_
_entity.id
_entity.type
_entity.pdbx_description
1 polymer ?
#
loop_
_entity_poly.entity_id
_entity_poly.type
_entity_poly.pdbx_seq_one_letter_code
_entity_poly.pdbx_strand_id
1 'polypeptide(L)'
;MLTSLNPSAIPSIVAKLIPSDVKLTPQPMSDAAREALLNAKPIVVSPPVVVPPTTTGPIVVIDTVIGPEQSPDFPRLAELNKSITAQMKGSFEDFKAGLAYLYPDLADKKFGFTVQEDGSLKAINSSGELSASDMERLNSLLNASSDLKSAAVAYRDSAIDMVNADSAFSGSYLGMYNLTKENFANTLDLGALLIPKTSTPSKEQFDGMFFNQMASKAERATPEVLTARMEARSKGFAATA
;
A
#
# COMPACT_ATOMS: atom_id res chain seq x y z
N MET A 1 25.38 -10.79 -38.11
CA MET A 1 25.18 -10.47 -36.68
C MET A 1 24.07 -9.46 -36.57
N LEU A 2 22.87 -9.88 -36.19
CA LEU A 2 21.77 -9.05 -35.67
C LEU A 2 20.84 -10.02 -34.92
N THR A 3 20.90 -10.01 -33.58
CA THR A 3 19.91 -10.70 -32.73
C THR A 3 18.95 -9.65 -32.20
N SER A 4 17.72 -9.67 -32.70
CA SER A 4 16.58 -8.91 -32.21
C SER A 4 15.82 -9.76 -31.18
N LEU A 5 15.58 -9.20 -29.99
CA LEU A 5 14.77 -9.81 -28.95
C LEU A 5 13.32 -9.33 -29.09
N ASN A 6 12.39 -10.24 -29.38
CA ASN A 6 10.95 -9.97 -29.33
C ASN A 6 10.39 -10.35 -27.95
N PRO A 7 9.58 -9.49 -27.30
CA PRO A 7 8.90 -9.83 -26.06
C PRO A 7 7.59 -10.58 -26.37
N SER A 8 7.51 -11.85 -25.99
CA SER A 8 6.25 -12.59 -26.00
C SER A 8 5.38 -12.14 -24.83
N ALA A 9 4.22 -11.59 -25.16
CA ALA A 9 3.13 -11.30 -24.24
C ALA A 9 2.65 -12.57 -23.53
N ILE A 10 2.53 -12.51 -22.20
CA ILE A 10 1.86 -13.55 -21.40
C ILE A 10 0.35 -13.33 -21.56
N PRO A 11 -0.44 -14.31 -22.04
CA PRO A 11 -1.89 -14.16 -22.12
C PRO A 11 -2.52 -14.26 -20.71
N SER A 12 -3.32 -13.24 -20.36
CA SER A 12 -4.14 -13.21 -19.14
C SER A 12 -5.32 -14.18 -19.26
N ILE A 13 -5.40 -15.17 -18.37
CA ILE A 13 -6.54 -16.09 -18.26
C ILE A 13 -7.57 -15.49 -17.29
N VAL A 14 -8.30 -14.46 -17.74
CA VAL A 14 -9.58 -14.13 -17.10
C VAL A 14 -10.63 -15.05 -17.73
N ALA A 15 -10.79 -16.24 -17.15
CA ALA A 15 -11.91 -17.10 -17.46
C ALA A 15 -13.20 -16.38 -17.00
N LYS A 16 -13.92 -15.83 -17.95
CA LYS A 16 -15.23 -15.19 -17.77
C LYS A 16 -16.24 -16.28 -17.42
N LEU A 17 -16.54 -16.48 -16.14
CA LEU A 17 -17.58 -17.41 -15.67
C LEU A 17 -18.94 -16.92 -16.17
N ILE A 18 -19.64 -17.74 -16.95
CA ILE A 18 -21.01 -17.49 -17.41
C ILE A 18 -21.96 -18.28 -16.48
N PRO A 19 -22.93 -17.65 -15.81
CA PRO A 19 -23.94 -18.37 -15.04
C PRO A 19 -24.77 -19.28 -15.95
N SER A 20 -25.03 -20.52 -15.52
CA SER A 20 -25.89 -21.46 -16.24
C SER A 20 -27.35 -21.29 -15.80
N ASP A 21 -28.27 -21.09 -16.75
CA ASP A 21 -29.73 -20.96 -16.53
C ASP A 21 -30.45 -22.29 -16.23
N VAL A 22 -29.74 -23.28 -15.66
CA VAL A 22 -30.33 -24.59 -15.38
C VAL A 22 -31.18 -24.51 -14.12
N LYS A 23 -32.50 -24.41 -14.30
CA LYS A 23 -33.46 -24.51 -13.20
C LYS A 23 -33.59 -25.97 -12.76
N LEU A 24 -33.05 -26.30 -11.59
CA LEU A 24 -33.14 -27.62 -10.98
C LEU A 24 -34.51 -27.82 -10.32
N THR A 25 -35.31 -28.78 -10.82
CA THR A 25 -36.50 -29.27 -10.12
C THR A 25 -36.18 -30.56 -9.35
N PRO A 26 -36.39 -30.61 -8.03
CA PRO A 26 -36.15 -31.83 -7.25
C PRO A 26 -37.17 -32.91 -7.63
N GLN A 27 -36.68 -34.09 -8.04
CA GLN A 27 -37.51 -35.29 -8.12
C GLN A 27 -37.42 -36.08 -6.81
N PRO A 28 -38.54 -36.52 -6.24
CA PRO A 28 -38.51 -37.42 -5.09
C PRO A 28 -37.96 -38.80 -5.51
N MET A 29 -37.15 -39.41 -4.64
CA MET A 29 -36.59 -40.75 -4.86
C MET A 29 -37.71 -41.80 -4.90
N SER A 30 -37.63 -42.73 -5.85
CA SER A 30 -38.56 -43.86 -5.95
C SER A 30 -38.32 -44.89 -4.85
N ASP A 31 -39.34 -45.68 -4.53
CA ASP A 31 -39.26 -46.69 -3.46
C ASP A 31 -38.23 -47.79 -3.76
N ALA A 32 -37.99 -48.09 -5.05
CA ALA A 32 -36.92 -49.00 -5.48
C ALA A 32 -35.51 -48.46 -5.13
N ALA A 33 -35.32 -47.13 -5.17
CA ALA A 33 -34.06 -46.51 -4.77
C ALA A 33 -33.87 -46.50 -3.25
N ARG A 34 -34.97 -46.48 -2.48
CA ARG A 34 -34.94 -46.59 -1.01
C ARG A 34 -34.62 -48.01 -0.55
N GLU A 35 -35.22 -49.04 -1.17
CA GLU A 35 -34.88 -50.44 -0.85
C GLU A 35 -33.45 -50.81 -1.24
N ALA A 36 -32.94 -50.28 -2.36
CA ALA A 36 -31.55 -50.48 -2.77
C ALA A 36 -30.54 -49.88 -1.76
N LEU A 37 -30.88 -48.76 -1.12
CA LEU A 37 -30.05 -48.16 -0.06
C LEU A 37 -30.08 -48.97 1.24
N LEU A 38 -31.23 -49.55 1.60
CA LEU A 38 -31.38 -50.36 2.82
C LEU A 38 -30.64 -51.71 2.72
N ASN A 39 -30.51 -52.26 1.51
CA ASN A 39 -29.82 -53.52 1.26
C ASN A 39 -28.34 -53.36 0.83
N ALA A 40 -27.84 -52.12 0.71
CA ALA A 40 -26.45 -51.86 0.38
C ALA A 40 -25.56 -52.15 1.60
N LYS A 41 -24.77 -53.23 1.53
CA LYS A 41 -23.64 -53.40 2.46
C LYS A 41 -22.56 -52.37 2.12
N PRO A 42 -21.87 -51.79 3.11
CA PRO A 42 -20.83 -50.81 2.85
C PRO A 42 -19.73 -51.46 2.00
N ILE A 43 -19.64 -51.06 0.74
CA ILE A 43 -18.48 -51.35 -0.08
C ILE A 43 -17.38 -50.45 0.48
N VAL A 44 -16.38 -51.04 1.13
CA VAL A 44 -15.11 -50.35 1.36
C VAL A 44 -14.48 -50.22 -0.02
N VAL A 45 -14.84 -49.15 -0.73
CA VAL A 45 -14.09 -48.70 -1.88
C VAL A 45 -12.83 -48.10 -1.28
N SER A 46 -11.78 -48.91 -1.14
CA SER A 46 -10.45 -48.36 -0.98
C SER A 46 -10.23 -47.48 -2.21
N PRO A 47 -10.06 -46.15 -2.08
CA PRO A 47 -9.67 -45.36 -3.22
C PRO A 47 -8.38 -45.98 -3.77
N PRO A 48 -8.16 -46.02 -5.10
CA PRO A 48 -6.84 -46.36 -5.59
C PRO A 48 -5.86 -45.47 -4.86
N VAL A 49 -4.91 -46.06 -4.15
CA VAL A 49 -3.78 -45.32 -3.62
C VAL A 49 -3.07 -44.80 -4.86
N VAL A 50 -3.42 -43.58 -5.26
CA VAL A 50 -2.56 -42.77 -6.10
C VAL A 50 -1.38 -42.52 -5.21
N VAL A 51 -0.39 -43.40 -5.31
CA VAL A 51 0.95 -43.10 -4.83
C VAL A 51 1.28 -41.79 -5.53
N PRO A 52 1.49 -40.68 -4.80
CA PRO A 52 1.94 -39.46 -5.45
C PRO A 52 3.17 -39.87 -6.28
N PRO A 53 3.28 -39.44 -7.54
CA PRO A 53 4.47 -39.78 -8.33
C PRO A 53 5.67 -39.43 -7.46
N THR A 54 6.50 -40.43 -7.16
CA THR A 54 7.76 -40.22 -6.46
C THR A 54 8.50 -39.23 -7.34
N THR A 55 8.48 -37.97 -6.92
CA THR A 55 9.03 -36.90 -7.72
C THR A 55 10.52 -37.00 -7.51
N THR A 56 11.16 -37.89 -8.28
CA THR A 56 12.62 -37.97 -8.43
C THR A 56 13.12 -36.86 -9.35
N GLY A 57 12.44 -35.71 -9.34
CA GLY A 57 12.99 -34.47 -9.85
C GLY A 57 13.92 -33.88 -8.79
N PRO A 58 14.89 -33.04 -9.18
CA PRO A 58 15.67 -32.30 -8.19
C PRO A 58 14.70 -31.58 -7.24
N ILE A 59 14.97 -31.63 -5.94
CA ILE A 59 14.29 -30.76 -4.97
C ILE A 59 14.56 -29.34 -5.45
N VAL A 60 13.56 -28.70 -6.05
CA VAL A 60 13.61 -27.28 -6.35
C VAL A 60 13.28 -26.60 -5.03
N VAL A 61 14.32 -26.18 -4.31
CA VAL A 61 14.16 -25.26 -3.19
C VAL A 61 13.63 -23.97 -3.80
N ILE A 62 12.33 -23.71 -3.60
CA ILE A 62 11.77 -22.40 -3.88
C ILE A 62 12.19 -21.54 -2.70
N ASP A 63 13.34 -20.87 -2.81
CA ASP A 63 13.75 -19.83 -1.86
C ASP A 63 12.76 -18.68 -1.96
N THR A 64 11.63 -18.82 -1.27
CA THR A 64 10.65 -17.75 -1.13
C THR A 64 11.30 -16.71 -0.23
N VAL A 65 11.73 -15.60 -0.81
CA VAL A 65 12.24 -14.47 -0.02
C VAL A 65 11.05 -13.84 0.71
N ILE A 66 10.80 -14.31 1.93
CA ILE A 66 9.78 -13.80 2.86
C ILE A 66 10.24 -12.44 3.44
N GLY A 67 11.46 -11.98 3.14
CA GLY A 67 11.99 -10.73 3.68
C GLY A 67 12.17 -10.78 5.21
N PRO A 68 12.60 -9.67 5.83
CA PRO A 68 12.90 -9.66 7.25
C PRO A 68 11.63 -9.60 8.12
N GLU A 69 11.67 -10.21 9.29
CA GLU A 69 10.69 -10.01 10.37
C GLU A 69 10.59 -8.53 10.76
N GLN A 70 9.52 -8.13 11.45
CA GLN A 70 9.38 -6.75 11.89
C GLN A 70 10.55 -6.38 12.81
N SER A 71 11.18 -5.23 12.56
CA SER A 71 12.27 -4.74 13.39
C SER A 71 11.80 -4.48 14.82
N PRO A 72 12.61 -4.82 15.85
CA PRO A 72 12.35 -4.42 17.24
C PRO A 72 12.20 -2.89 17.41
N ASP A 73 12.77 -2.09 16.52
CA ASP A 73 12.65 -0.63 16.53
C ASP A 73 11.30 -0.11 16.01
N PHE A 74 10.49 -0.95 15.35
CA PHE A 74 9.24 -0.52 14.72
C PHE A 74 8.30 0.23 15.68
N PRO A 75 8.03 -0.23 16.93
CA PRO A 75 7.17 0.52 17.85
C PRO A 75 7.67 1.93 18.15
N ARG A 76 9.00 2.11 18.31
CA ARG A 76 9.62 3.42 18.53
C ARG A 76 9.46 4.32 17.30
N LEU A 77 9.70 3.78 16.11
CA LEU A 77 9.59 4.52 14.85
C LEU A 77 8.14 4.90 14.55
N ALA A 78 7.17 4.03 14.87
CA ALA A 78 5.76 4.31 14.72
C ALA A 78 5.30 5.45 15.65
N GLU A 79 5.73 5.45 16.92
CA GLU A 79 5.38 6.55 17.85
C GLU A 79 6.09 7.86 17.48
N LEU A 80 7.32 7.79 16.98
CA LEU A 80 8.03 8.95 16.42
C LEU A 80 7.26 9.52 15.22
N ASN A 81 6.90 8.68 14.24
CA ASN A 81 6.15 9.11 13.06
C ASN A 81 4.80 9.73 13.45
N LYS A 82 4.09 9.17 14.42
CA LYS A 82 2.85 9.73 14.96
C LYS A 82 3.06 11.11 15.60
N SER A 83 4.13 11.27 16.39
CA SER A 83 4.48 12.56 17.00
C SER A 83 4.81 13.62 15.95
N ILE A 84 5.59 13.25 14.93
CA ILE A 84 5.93 14.13 13.80
C ILE A 84 4.67 14.47 12.97
N THR A 85 3.75 13.50 12.78
CA THR A 85 2.47 13.74 12.11
C THR A 85 1.66 14.83 12.82
N ALA A 86 1.63 14.81 14.16
CA ALA A 86 0.95 15.82 14.94
C ALA A 86 1.60 17.21 14.80
N GLN A 87 2.94 17.27 14.78
CA GLN A 87 3.67 18.53 14.53
C GLN A 87 3.39 19.08 13.14
N MET A 88 3.48 18.22 12.11
CA MET A 88 3.17 18.58 10.73
C MET A 88 1.73 19.08 10.58
N LYS A 89 0.77 18.46 11.27
CA LYS A 89 -0.61 18.92 11.31
C LYS A 89 -0.72 20.36 11.83
N GLY A 90 -0.06 20.65 12.95
CA GLY A 90 -0.05 22.00 13.53
C GLY A 90 0.53 23.03 12.55
N SER A 91 1.72 22.77 11.99
CA SER A 91 2.35 23.68 11.02
C SER A 91 1.51 23.87 9.74
N PHE A 92 0.77 22.84 9.32
CA PHE A 92 -0.12 22.96 8.16
C PHE A 92 -1.38 23.77 8.46
N GLU A 93 -1.93 23.66 9.68
CA GLU A 93 -3.04 24.49 10.15
C GLU A 93 -2.63 25.97 10.22
N ASP A 94 -1.42 26.26 10.74
CA ASP A 94 -0.86 27.61 10.76
C ASP A 94 -0.64 28.16 9.34
N PHE A 95 -0.12 27.33 8.43
CA PHE A 95 0.01 27.68 7.02
C PHE A 95 -1.36 28.01 6.39
N LYS A 96 -2.38 27.18 6.62
CA LYS A 96 -3.74 27.42 6.11
C LYS A 96 -4.36 28.69 6.68
N ALA A 97 -4.11 29.01 7.95
CA ALA A 97 -4.56 30.25 8.58
C ALA A 97 -3.90 31.48 7.93
N GLY A 98 -2.58 31.44 7.73
CA GLY A 98 -1.84 32.49 7.02
C GLY A 98 -2.30 32.64 5.57
N LEU A 99 -2.57 31.52 4.89
CA LEU A 99 -3.09 31.50 3.52
C LEU A 99 -4.49 32.16 3.45
N ALA A 100 -5.39 31.85 4.38
CA ALA A 100 -6.72 32.44 4.43
C ALA A 100 -6.69 33.96 4.67
N TYR A 101 -5.73 34.44 5.47
CA TYR A 101 -5.57 35.87 5.74
C TYR A 101 -5.02 36.65 4.54
N LEU A 102 -3.99 36.12 3.87
CA LEU A 102 -3.27 36.84 2.82
C LEU A 102 -3.82 36.57 1.41
N TYR A 103 -4.37 35.38 1.18
CA TYR A 103 -4.80 34.87 -0.12
C TYR A 103 -6.11 34.08 0.00
N PRO A 104 -7.22 34.72 0.39
CA PRO A 104 -8.51 34.04 0.64
C PRO A 104 -8.98 33.21 -0.57
N ASP A 105 -8.86 33.75 -1.79
CA ASP A 105 -9.21 33.05 -3.03
C ASP A 105 -8.45 31.72 -3.23
N LEU A 106 -7.22 31.63 -2.71
CA LEU A 106 -6.40 30.43 -2.79
C LEU A 106 -6.66 29.48 -1.61
N ALA A 107 -7.05 30.03 -0.46
CA ALA A 107 -7.40 29.26 0.73
C ALA A 107 -8.72 28.50 0.58
N ASP A 108 -9.67 29.07 -0.17
CA ASP A 108 -10.99 28.48 -0.47
C ASP A 108 -10.91 27.32 -1.46
N LYS A 109 -9.82 27.23 -2.23
CA LYS A 109 -9.57 26.12 -3.16
C LYS A 109 -9.06 24.90 -2.41
N LYS A 110 -9.48 23.73 -2.88
CA LYS A 110 -8.99 22.45 -2.37
C LYS A 110 -7.65 22.10 -2.99
N PHE A 111 -6.66 21.81 -2.16
CA PHE A 111 -5.34 21.35 -2.58
C PHE A 111 -4.73 20.38 -1.58
N GLY A 112 -3.94 19.45 -2.09
CA GLY A 112 -3.02 18.63 -1.31
C GLY A 112 -1.60 19.18 -1.38
N PHE A 113 -0.66 18.52 -0.71
CA PHE A 113 0.76 18.80 -0.90
C PHE A 113 1.61 17.56 -0.61
N THR A 114 2.85 17.57 -1.07
CA THR A 114 3.81 16.49 -0.82
C THR A 114 5.23 17.02 -0.74
N VAL A 115 6.17 16.12 -0.44
CA VAL A 115 7.60 16.40 -0.35
C VAL A 115 8.30 15.76 -1.54
N GLN A 116 9.02 16.56 -2.32
CA GLN A 116 9.87 16.07 -3.41
C GLN A 116 11.15 15.43 -2.85
N GLU A 117 11.90 14.76 -3.72
CA GLU A 117 13.16 14.09 -3.37
C GLU A 117 14.15 15.04 -2.68
N ASP A 118 14.29 16.25 -3.22
CA ASP A 118 15.16 17.33 -2.71
C ASP A 118 14.67 17.99 -1.41
N GLY A 119 13.50 17.56 -0.91
CA GLY A 119 12.87 18.11 0.29
C GLY A 119 12.06 19.38 0.06
N SER A 120 11.92 19.85 -1.18
CA SER A 120 10.98 20.93 -1.52
C SER A 120 9.53 20.45 -1.40
N LEU A 121 8.63 21.36 -1.04
CA LEU A 121 7.20 21.07 -1.01
C LEU A 121 6.57 21.32 -2.38
N LYS A 122 5.61 20.49 -2.75
CA LYS A 122 4.85 20.63 -4.00
C LYS A 122 3.35 20.55 -3.71
N ALA A 123 2.58 21.50 -4.21
CA ALA A 123 1.13 21.46 -4.20
C ALA A 123 0.61 20.34 -5.12
N ILE A 124 -0.55 19.78 -4.77
CA ILE A 124 -1.26 18.75 -5.53
C ILE A 124 -2.65 19.27 -5.86
N ASN A 125 -2.98 19.26 -7.15
CA ASN A 125 -4.28 19.69 -7.68
C ASN A 125 -5.25 18.51 -7.87
N SER A 126 -5.56 17.78 -6.81
CA SER A 126 -6.43 16.60 -6.89
C SER A 126 -7.88 16.93 -7.27
N SER A 127 -8.34 18.15 -7.01
CA SER A 127 -9.70 18.62 -7.34
C SER A 127 -9.82 19.23 -8.74
N GLY A 128 -8.70 19.62 -9.37
CA GLY A 128 -8.69 20.34 -10.64
C GLY A 128 -9.03 21.83 -10.52
N GLU A 129 -9.17 22.36 -9.29
CA GLU A 129 -9.57 23.76 -9.03
C GLU A 129 -8.41 24.76 -9.17
N LEU A 130 -7.16 24.29 -9.14
CA LEU A 130 -5.99 25.15 -9.21
C LEU A 130 -5.55 25.41 -10.66
N SER A 131 -5.40 26.68 -11.00
CA SER A 131 -4.72 27.11 -12.23
C SER A 131 -3.19 26.95 -12.12
N ALA A 132 -2.48 27.14 -13.24
CA ALA A 132 -1.00 27.11 -13.21
C ALA A 132 -0.40 28.17 -12.28
N SER A 133 -0.97 29.39 -12.27
CA SER A 133 -0.51 30.47 -11.38
C SER A 133 -0.85 30.20 -9.91
N ASP A 134 -1.99 29.55 -9.63
CA ASP A 134 -2.31 29.08 -8.27
C ASP A 134 -1.26 28.06 -7.78
N MET A 135 -0.90 27.12 -8.64
CA MET A 135 0.12 26.10 -8.34
C MET A 135 1.49 26.72 -8.07
N GLU A 136 1.95 27.65 -8.91
CA GLU A 136 3.21 28.37 -8.71
C GLU A 136 3.23 29.15 -7.40
N ARG A 137 2.12 29.83 -7.08
CA ARG A 137 1.98 30.58 -5.83
C ARG A 137 1.96 29.66 -4.61
N LEU A 138 1.19 28.57 -4.64
CA LEU A 138 1.17 27.59 -3.55
C LEU A 138 2.54 26.96 -3.34
N ASN A 139 3.24 26.55 -4.40
CA ASN A 139 4.60 26.01 -4.29
C ASN A 139 5.55 27.00 -3.62
N SER A 140 5.48 28.28 -4.00
CA SER A 140 6.30 29.34 -3.41
C SER A 140 5.98 29.55 -1.92
N LEU A 141 4.70 29.63 -1.57
CA LEU A 141 4.24 29.84 -0.18
C LEU A 141 4.55 28.63 0.72
N LEU A 142 4.32 27.40 0.22
CA LEU A 142 4.64 26.17 0.94
C LEU A 142 6.14 26.12 1.28
N ASN A 143 7.01 26.43 0.31
CA ASN A 143 8.46 26.41 0.53
C ASN A 143 8.98 27.61 1.34
N ALA A 144 8.21 28.69 1.44
CA ALA A 144 8.53 29.82 2.32
C ALA A 144 8.16 29.53 3.80
N SER A 145 7.29 28.56 4.07
CA SER A 145 6.98 28.11 5.43
C SER A 145 8.07 27.16 5.93
N SER A 146 9.05 27.70 6.68
CA SER A 146 10.17 26.92 7.23
C SER A 146 9.71 25.76 8.10
N ASP A 147 8.70 26.01 8.93
CA ASP A 147 8.25 25.06 9.94
C ASP A 147 7.47 23.91 9.30
N LEU A 148 6.54 24.22 8.38
CA LEU A 148 5.83 23.21 7.60
C LEU A 148 6.79 22.39 6.75
N LYS A 149 7.75 23.04 6.06
CA LYS A 149 8.74 22.34 5.25
C LYS A 149 9.58 21.38 6.09
N SER A 150 10.07 21.83 7.24
CA SER A 150 10.88 21.02 8.15
C SER A 150 10.07 19.83 8.69
N ALA A 151 8.84 20.07 9.16
CA ALA A 151 7.95 19.03 9.68
C ALA A 151 7.55 18.00 8.61
N ALA A 152 7.28 18.44 7.37
CA ALA A 152 6.94 17.56 6.27
C ALA A 152 8.14 16.71 5.81
N VAL A 153 9.35 17.27 5.77
CA VAL A 153 10.58 16.51 5.48
C VAL A 153 10.86 15.48 6.59
N ALA A 154 10.72 15.86 7.86
CA ALA A 154 10.84 14.93 8.98
C ALA A 154 9.76 13.82 8.93
N TYR A 155 8.54 14.16 8.50
CA TYR A 155 7.47 13.18 8.28
C TYR A 155 7.85 12.19 7.18
N ARG A 156 8.34 12.69 6.03
CA ARG A 156 8.81 11.83 4.92
C ARG A 156 9.84 10.83 5.41
N ASP A 157 10.88 11.32 6.06
CA ASP A 157 12.01 10.50 6.46
C ASP A 157 11.58 9.47 7.54
N SER A 158 10.77 9.87 8.53
CA SER A 158 10.23 8.94 9.54
C SER A 158 9.24 7.92 8.97
N ALA A 159 8.45 8.28 7.96
CA ALA A 159 7.53 7.35 7.29
C ALA A 159 8.32 6.29 6.48
N ILE A 160 9.40 6.70 5.81
CA ILE A 160 10.32 5.78 5.13
C ILE A 160 10.95 4.82 6.15
N ASP A 161 11.43 5.33 7.29
CA ASP A 161 12.01 4.48 8.34
C ASP A 161 10.99 3.50 8.93
N MET A 162 9.75 3.94 9.17
CA MET A 162 8.67 3.09 9.67
C MET A 162 8.32 1.97 8.67
N VAL A 163 8.18 2.28 7.38
CA VAL A 163 7.98 1.28 6.31
C VAL A 163 9.19 0.35 6.22
N ASN A 164 10.40 0.89 6.36
CA ASN A 164 11.63 0.12 6.36
C ASN A 164 11.83 -0.74 7.59
N ALA A 165 11.13 -0.48 8.69
CA ALA A 165 11.17 -1.26 9.92
C ALA A 165 10.09 -2.34 9.98
N ASP A 166 9.01 -2.22 9.22
CA ASP A 166 7.91 -3.19 9.23
C ASP A 166 8.24 -4.47 8.43
N SER A 167 7.49 -5.54 8.67
CA SER A 167 7.58 -6.76 7.87
C SER A 167 6.62 -6.72 6.68
N ALA A 168 6.98 -7.44 5.62
CA ALA A 168 6.11 -7.69 4.48
C ALA A 168 5.07 -8.79 4.74
N PHE A 169 5.27 -9.64 5.75
CA PHE A 169 4.45 -10.83 6.01
C PHE A 169 3.98 -10.95 7.46
N SER A 170 4.56 -10.20 8.38
CA SER A 170 4.11 -10.02 9.77
C SER A 170 3.91 -8.53 10.09
N GLY A 171 3.43 -8.19 11.29
CA GLY A 171 3.31 -6.80 11.72
C GLY A 171 2.15 -6.03 11.07
N SER A 172 2.41 -4.79 10.63
CA SER A 172 1.38 -3.91 10.03
C SER A 172 1.32 -4.01 8.51
N TYR A 173 2.07 -4.96 7.92
CA TYR A 173 2.13 -5.22 6.48
C TYR A 173 2.65 -4.05 5.65
N LEU A 174 3.22 -2.99 6.24
CA LEU A 174 3.80 -1.86 5.51
C LEU A 174 5.08 -2.26 4.78
N GLY A 175 5.80 -3.27 5.29
CA GLY A 175 7.06 -3.72 4.73
C GLY A 175 6.93 -4.31 3.32
N MET A 176 5.71 -4.62 2.87
CA MET A 176 5.44 -5.09 1.50
C MET A 176 5.57 -3.99 0.44
N TYR A 177 5.72 -2.74 0.86
CA TYR A 177 5.88 -1.58 0.00
C TYR A 177 7.31 -1.04 0.04
N ASN A 178 7.71 -0.41 -1.07
CA ASN A 178 8.94 0.33 -1.22
C ASN A 178 8.64 1.83 -1.23
N LEU A 179 8.81 2.50 -0.09
CA LEU A 179 8.71 3.95 0.01
C LEU A 179 10.12 4.54 0.07
N THR A 180 10.42 5.44 -0.84
CA THR A 180 11.74 6.08 -0.96
C THR A 180 11.58 7.59 -1.14
N LYS A 181 12.68 8.35 -1.13
CA LYS A 181 12.61 9.81 -1.34
C LYS A 181 12.16 10.15 -2.76
N GLU A 182 12.56 9.33 -3.72
CA GLU A 182 12.32 9.47 -5.15
C GLU A 182 10.82 9.27 -5.48
N ASN A 183 10.18 8.29 -4.84
CA ASN A 183 8.77 7.95 -5.12
C ASN A 183 7.77 8.55 -4.12
N PHE A 184 8.24 9.21 -3.05
CA PHE A 184 7.37 9.75 -2.00
C PHE A 184 6.31 10.71 -2.55
N ALA A 185 6.74 11.65 -3.40
CA ALA A 185 5.87 12.67 -4.00
C ALA A 185 4.72 12.08 -4.84
N ASN A 186 4.95 10.91 -5.44
CA ASN A 186 3.95 10.21 -6.24
C ASN A 186 3.07 9.29 -5.39
N THR A 187 3.51 8.98 -4.17
CA THR A 187 2.83 8.03 -3.28
C THR A 187 1.91 8.74 -2.29
N LEU A 188 2.37 9.81 -1.64
CA LEU A 188 1.66 10.43 -0.53
C LEU A 188 1.24 11.88 -0.82
N ASP A 189 -0.06 12.12 -0.66
CA ASP A 189 -0.66 13.44 -0.46
C ASP A 189 -0.79 13.68 1.06
N LEU A 190 0.06 14.57 1.58
CA LEU A 190 0.10 14.94 2.99
C LEU A 190 -1.10 15.82 3.39
N GLY A 191 -1.65 16.59 2.46
CA GLY A 191 -2.88 17.34 2.71
C GLY A 191 -4.04 16.40 2.96
N ALA A 192 -4.19 15.36 2.14
CA ALA A 192 -5.22 14.33 2.30
C ALA A 192 -5.04 13.50 3.59
N LEU A 193 -3.80 13.23 3.97
CA LEU A 193 -3.47 12.55 5.22
C LEU A 193 -4.03 13.29 6.45
N LEU A 194 -3.87 14.61 6.45
CA LEU A 194 -4.18 15.49 7.58
C LEU A 194 -5.66 15.87 7.71
N ILE A 195 -6.51 15.46 6.77
CA ILE A 195 -7.96 15.70 6.87
C ILE A 195 -8.49 15.06 8.17
N PRO A 196 -9.13 15.81 9.08
CA PRO A 196 -9.71 15.26 10.30
C PRO A 196 -10.66 14.10 9.98
N LYS A 197 -10.53 12.98 10.69
CA LYS A 197 -11.33 11.79 10.44
C LYS A 197 -12.58 11.80 11.33
N THR A 198 -13.70 11.36 10.77
CA THR A 198 -14.98 11.17 11.47
C THR A 198 -15.19 9.70 11.79
N SER A 199 -16.21 9.37 12.58
CA SER A 199 -16.59 7.98 12.90
C SER A 199 -16.95 7.16 11.66
N THR A 200 -17.47 7.82 10.62
CA THR A 200 -17.75 7.25 9.31
C THR A 200 -17.00 8.07 8.26
N PRO A 201 -15.77 7.70 7.90
CA PRO A 201 -14.96 8.45 6.96
C PRO A 201 -15.63 8.57 5.59
N SER A 202 -15.60 9.76 5.01
CA SER A 202 -15.89 9.96 3.59
C SER A 202 -14.86 9.24 2.73
N LYS A 203 -15.17 9.07 1.43
CA LYS A 203 -14.22 8.49 0.48
C LYS A 203 -12.87 9.20 0.48
N GLU A 204 -12.88 10.53 0.50
CA GLU A 204 -11.66 11.33 0.57
C GLU A 204 -10.87 11.07 1.86
N GLN A 205 -11.54 11.05 3.01
CA GLN A 205 -10.90 10.78 4.29
C GLN A 205 -10.30 9.38 4.33
N PHE A 206 -10.99 8.40 3.73
CA PHE A 206 -10.51 7.03 3.61
C PHE A 206 -9.32 6.94 2.66
N ASP A 207 -9.43 7.44 1.44
CA ASP A 207 -8.35 7.42 0.43
C ASP A 207 -7.10 8.17 0.92
N GLY A 208 -7.29 9.24 1.72
CA GLY A 208 -6.20 10.01 2.31
C GLY A 208 -5.45 9.29 3.43
N MET A 209 -5.97 8.18 3.98
CA MET A 209 -5.25 7.42 5.01
C MET A 209 -3.94 6.87 4.47
N PHE A 210 -2.88 6.92 5.29
CA PHE A 210 -1.53 6.48 4.90
C PHE A 210 -1.52 5.10 4.21
N PHE A 211 -2.11 4.08 4.85
CA PHE A 211 -2.15 2.72 4.30
C PHE A 211 -2.88 2.65 2.95
N ASN A 212 -3.95 3.41 2.76
CA ASN A 212 -4.72 3.41 1.51
C ASN A 212 -3.97 4.11 0.38
N GLN A 213 -3.24 5.18 0.68
CA GLN A 213 -2.33 5.81 -0.28
C GLN A 213 -1.18 4.87 -0.68
N MET A 214 -0.57 4.21 0.31
CA MET A 214 0.46 3.19 0.07
C MET A 214 -0.08 2.05 -0.81
N ALA A 215 -1.23 1.50 -0.46
CA ALA A 215 -1.83 0.38 -1.18
C ALA A 215 -2.23 0.72 -2.63
N SER A 216 -2.59 1.97 -2.90
CA SER A 216 -3.02 2.41 -4.22
C SER A 216 -1.89 2.91 -5.12
N LYS A 217 -0.82 3.49 -4.54
CA LYS A 217 0.19 4.24 -5.30
C LYS A 217 1.62 3.76 -5.08
N ALA A 218 1.94 3.10 -3.97
CA ALA A 218 3.31 2.71 -3.67
C ALA A 218 3.75 1.50 -4.51
N GLU A 219 5.04 1.49 -4.82
CA GLU A 219 5.70 0.32 -5.41
C GLU A 219 5.78 -0.83 -4.40
N ARG A 220 5.77 -2.07 -4.91
CA ARG A 220 5.98 -3.26 -4.08
C ARG A 220 7.47 -3.45 -3.80
N ALA A 221 7.79 -3.87 -2.58
CA ALA A 221 9.16 -4.26 -2.25
C ALA A 221 9.53 -5.55 -3.01
N THR A 222 10.59 -5.50 -3.81
CA THR A 222 11.15 -6.68 -4.49
C THR A 222 12.04 -7.49 -3.54
N PRO A 223 12.40 -8.74 -3.87
CA PRO A 223 13.36 -9.52 -3.07
C PRO A 223 14.69 -8.79 -2.81
N GLU A 224 15.18 -8.01 -3.78
CA GLU A 224 16.39 -7.22 -3.67
C GLU A 224 16.22 -6.10 -2.64
N VAL A 225 15.08 -5.39 -2.67
CA VAL A 225 14.75 -4.36 -1.67
C VAL A 225 14.66 -4.97 -0.27
N LEU A 226 13.98 -6.11 -0.13
CA LEU A 226 13.83 -6.80 1.15
C LEU A 226 15.18 -7.26 1.72
N THR A 227 16.07 -7.75 0.85
CA THR A 227 17.44 -8.16 1.24
C THR A 227 18.27 -6.95 1.67
N ALA A 228 18.28 -5.87 0.87
CA ALA A 228 18.98 -4.64 1.20
C ALA A 228 18.48 -4.02 2.52
N ARG A 229 17.17 -4.11 2.79
CA ARG A 229 16.57 -3.64 4.04
C ARG A 229 17.02 -4.47 5.25
N MET A 230 17.16 -5.80 5.10
CA MET A 230 17.73 -6.65 6.14
C MET A 230 19.16 -6.24 6.49
N GLU A 231 19.99 -5.98 5.48
CA GLU A 231 21.35 -5.50 5.66
C GLU A 231 21.41 -4.10 6.28
N ALA A 232 20.55 -3.19 5.84
CA ALA A 232 20.49 -1.84 6.38
C ALA A 232 20.10 -1.83 7.86
N ARG A 233 19.13 -2.67 8.28
CA ARG A 233 18.71 -2.79 9.69
C ARG A 233 19.84 -3.25 10.61
N SER A 234 20.77 -4.06 10.12
CA SER A 234 21.95 -4.46 10.92
C SER A 234 22.85 -3.28 11.29
N LYS A 235 22.76 -2.17 10.55
CA LYS A 235 23.49 -0.92 10.80
C LYS A 235 22.70 0.04 11.71
N GLY A 236 21.48 -0.30 12.08
CA GLY A 236 20.55 0.52 12.87
C GLY A 236 19.83 1.58 12.04
N PHE A 237 18.67 2.01 12.54
CA PHE A 237 17.99 3.21 12.03
C PHE A 237 18.67 4.46 12.60
N ALA A 238 18.81 5.51 11.80
CA ALA A 238 19.38 6.77 12.28
C ALA A 238 18.58 7.28 13.49
N ALA A 239 19.28 7.67 14.55
CA ALA A 239 18.68 8.35 15.68
C ALA A 239 18.43 9.81 15.30
N THR A 240 17.38 10.08 14.54
CA THR A 240 16.95 11.46 14.26
C THR A 240 15.80 11.82 15.18
N ALA A 241 16.12 12.70 16.13
CA ALA A 241 15.18 13.48 16.93
C ALA A 241 15.04 14.87 16.30
#